data_AF-A0A6J7ISJ4-F1
#
_entry.id   AF-A0A6J7ISJ4-F1
#
_cell.length_a   1.000
_cell.length_b   1.000
_cell.length_c   1.000
_cell.angle_alpha   90.00
_cell.angle_beta   90.00
_cell.angle_gamma   90.00
#
_symmetry.space_group_name_H-M   'P 1'
#
loop_
_entity.id
_entity.type
_entity.pdbx_description
1 polymer ?
#
loop_
_entity_poly.entity_id
_entity_poly.type
_entity_poly.pdbx_seq_one_letter_code
_entity_poly.pdbx_strand_id
1 'polypeptide(L)' 'MKAQVNPSKCQGHNRCMIIAPELFEVDDYGYAMVQGDGEVAPELVEKARAAAANCPELAILLSQE' A
#
# COMPACT_ATOMS: atom_id res chain seq x y z
N MET A 1 -10.29 8.86 1.19
CA MET A 1 -9.48 7.91 0.39
C MET A 1 -8.87 6.91 1.34
N LYS A 2 -9.03 5.62 1.04
CA LYS A 2 -8.55 4.53 1.88
C LYS A 2 -7.67 3.58 1.08
N ALA A 3 -6.56 3.15 1.66
CA ALA A 3 -5.65 2.16 1.09
C ALA A 3 -5.85 0.79 1.74
N GLN A 4 -5.75 -0.27 0.94
CA GLN A 4 -5.78 -1.66 1.41
C GLN A 4 -4.78 -2.50 0.59
N VAL A 5 -4.24 -3.56 1.20
CA VAL A 5 -3.46 -4.58 0.48
C VAL A 5 -4.27 -5.87 0.43
N ASN A 6 -4.42 -6.44 -0.77
CA ASN A 6 -4.98 -7.76 -0.96
C ASN A 6 -3.91 -8.83 -0.68
N PRO A 7 -4.01 -9.60 0.42
CA PRO A 7 -2.99 -10.55 0.82
C PRO A 7 -2.87 -11.74 -0.14
N SER A 8 -3.95 -12.09 -0.86
CA SER A 8 -3.91 -13.17 -1.86
C SER A 8 -3.11 -12.82 -3.13
N LYS A 9 -2.86 -11.53 -3.36
CA LYS A 9 -2.09 -11.03 -4.51
C LYS A 9 -0.69 -10.59 -4.13
N CYS A 10 -0.48 -10.14 -2.89
CA CYS A 10 0.82 -9.64 -2.47
C CYS A 10 1.89 -10.74 -2.57
N GLN A 11 3.00 -10.48 -3.26
CA GLN A 11 4.14 -11.40 -3.40
C GLN A 11 5.44 -10.82 -2.80
N GLY A 12 5.33 -9.85 -1.89
CA GLY A 12 6.48 -9.33 -1.14
C GLY A 12 7.52 -8.54 -1.95
N HIS A 13 7.10 -7.85 -3.01
CA HIS A 13 7.99 -7.00 -3.81
C HIS A 13 8.47 -5.73 -3.07
N ASN A 14 7.81 -5.35 -1.98
CA ASN A 14 8.17 -4.25 -1.07
C ASN A 14 8.35 -2.85 -1.69
N ARG A 15 7.94 -2.67 -2.95
CA ARG A 15 7.96 -1.37 -3.63
C ARG A 15 7.07 -0.33 -2.96
N CYS A 16 5.95 -0.76 -2.39
CA CYS A 16 5.02 0.11 -1.67
C CYS A 16 5.67 0.77 -0.46
N MET A 17 6.41 0.02 0.35
CA MET A 17 7.12 0.55 1.53
C MET A 17 8.27 1.49 1.15
N ILE A 18 8.90 1.30 -0.02
CA ILE A 18 9.91 2.24 -0.54
C ILE A 18 9.25 3.56 -1.00
N ILE A 19 8.10 3.49 -1.67
CA ILE A 19 7.42 4.66 -2.27
C ILE A 19 6.65 5.46 -1.23
N ALA A 20 5.98 4.76 -0.32
CA ALA A 20 5.07 5.33 0.67
C ALA A 20 5.27 4.64 2.04
N PRO A 21 6.45 4.77 2.67
CA PRO A 21 6.74 4.18 3.99
C PRO A 21 5.80 4.68 5.09
N GLU A 22 5.14 5.82 4.89
CA GLU A 22 4.12 6.35 5.81
C GLU A 22 2.78 5.63 5.73
N LEU A 23 2.54 4.84 4.68
CA LEU A 23 1.28 4.14 4.44
C LEU A 23 1.41 2.61 4.51
N PHE A 24 2.59 2.08 4.25
CA PHE A 24 2.79 0.63 4.16
C PHE A 24 3.93 0.17 5.06
N GLU A 25 3.71 -0.97 5.69
CA GLU A 25 4.71 -1.74 6.40
C GLU A 25 4.81 -3.14 5.83
N VAL A 26 5.82 -3.89 6.24
CA VAL A 26 6.08 -5.26 5.78
C VAL A 26 6.21 -6.13 7.02
N ASP A 27 5.50 -7.26 7.03
CA ASP A 27 5.57 -8.23 8.13
C ASP A 27 6.85 -9.09 8.10
N ASP A 28 7.00 -9.97 9.08
CA ASP A 28 8.16 -10.86 9.21
C ASP A 28 8.31 -11.86 8.04
N TYR A 29 7.26 -12.04 7.23
CA TYR A 29 7.24 -12.92 6.07
C TYR A 29 7.45 -12.17 4.75
N GLY A 30 7.61 -10.84 4.80
CA GLY A 30 7.84 -10.02 3.61
C GLY A 30 6.54 -9.56 2.94
N TYR A 31 5.37 -9.75 3.52
CA TYR A 31 4.10 -9.28 2.93
C TYR A 31 3.76 -7.88 3.41
N ALA A 32 3.32 -7.05 2.45
CA ALA A 32 2.92 -5.68 2.75
C ALA A 32 1.55 -5.62 3.46
N MET A 33 1.46 -4.72 4.44
CA MET A 33 0.22 -4.32 5.12
C MET A 33 0.09 -2.80 5.08
N VAL A 34 -1.14 -2.29 5.21
CA VAL A 34 -1.37 -0.84 5.36
C VAL A 34 -1.26 -0.48 6.82
N GLN A 35 -0.59 0.61 7.14
CA GLN A 35 -0.47 1.11 8.51
C GLN A 35 -1.81 1.66 9.00
N GLY A 36 -2.13 1.42 10.27
CA GLY A 36 -3.35 1.92 10.90
C GLY A 36 -4.62 1.36 10.25
N ASP A 37 -5.63 2.22 10.11
CA ASP A 37 -6.90 1.86 9.48
C ASP A 37 -6.90 2.02 7.95
N GLY A 38 -5.80 2.52 7.39
CA GLY A 38 -5.62 2.78 5.96
C GLY A 38 -6.19 4.10 5.45
N GLU A 39 -6.61 5.02 6.32
CA GLU A 39 -6.90 6.39 5.91
C GLU A 39 -5.65 7.06 5.31
N VAL A 40 -5.83 7.64 4.12
CA VAL A 40 -4.74 8.33 3.42
C VAL A 40 -4.89 9.83 3.63
N ALA A 41 -3.94 10.42 4.36
CA ALA A 41 -3.87 11.86 4.54
C ALA A 41 -3.75 12.59 3.18
N PRO A 42 -4.32 13.80 3.01
CA PRO A 42 -4.31 14.51 1.73
C PRO A 42 -2.93 14.65 1.08
N GLU A 43 -1.89 14.88 1.87
CA GLU A 43 -0.50 15.01 1.44
C GLU A 43 0.14 13.68 0.98
N LEU A 44 -0.46 12.53 1.32
CA LEU A 44 0.00 11.20 0.95
C LEU A 44 -0.76 10.60 -0.23
N VAL A 45 -1.76 11.29 -0.78
CA VAL A 45 -2.60 10.77 -1.88
C VAL A 45 -1.77 10.38 -3.10
N GLU A 46 -0.83 11.23 -3.52
CA GLU A 46 0.01 10.92 -4.68
C GLU A 46 0.98 9.77 -4.41
N LYS A 47 1.47 9.64 -3.17
CA LYS A 47 2.28 8.49 -2.73
C LYS A 47 1.46 7.19 -2.74
N ALA A 48 0.22 7.22 -2.27
CA ALA A 48 -0.69 6.07 -2.31
C ALA A 48 -0.95 5.62 -3.75
N ARG A 49 -1.24 6.57 -4.66
CA ARG A 49 -1.42 6.30 -6.09
C ARG A 49 -0.15 5.73 -6.73
N ALA A 50 1.00 6.31 -6.43
CA ALA A 50 2.28 5.83 -6.93
C ALA A 50 2.60 4.41 -6.43
N ALA A 51 2.36 4.11 -5.15
CA ALA A 51 2.53 2.77 -4.60
C ALA A 51 1.62 1.76 -5.31
N ALA A 52 0.34 2.09 -5.50
CA ALA A 52 -0.61 1.24 -6.20
C ALA A 52 -0.20 0.97 -7.67
N ALA A 53 0.18 2.01 -8.41
CA ALA A 53 0.64 1.89 -9.79
C ALA A 53 1.95 1.10 -9.94
N ASN A 54 2.75 1.01 -8.88
CA ASN A 54 4.03 0.30 -8.90
C ASN A 54 3.96 -1.10 -8.28
N CYS A 55 2.82 -1.55 -7.79
CA CYS A 55 2.66 -2.93 -7.34
C CYS A 55 2.58 -3.87 -8.57
N PRO A 56 3.55 -4.77 -8.80
CA PRO A 56 3.53 -5.66 -9.96
C PRO A 56 2.30 -6.59 -9.99
N GLU A 57 1.81 -6.93 -8.80
CA GLU A 57 0.70 -7.86 -8.60
C GLU A 57 -0.67 -7.18 -8.53
N LEU A 58 -0.71 -5.84 -8.64
CA LEU A 58 -1.94 -5.04 -8.46
C LEU A 58 -2.65 -5.38 -7.14
N ALA A 59 -1.87 -5.55 -6.07
CA ALA A 59 -2.37 -5.94 -4.75
C ALA A 59 -2.88 -4.75 -3.93
N ILE A 60 -2.56 -3.51 -4.30
CA ILE A 60 -2.93 -2.31 -3.54
C ILE A 60 -4.22 -1.73 -4.13
N LEU A 61 -5.23 -1.58 -3.27
CA LEU A 61 -6.55 -1.05 -3.61
C LEU A 61 -6.72 0.33 -2.98
N LEU A 62 -7.22 1.28 -3.76
CA LEU A 62 -7.55 2.63 -3.30
C LEU A 62 -9.04 2.88 -3.51
N SER A 63 -9.76 3.22 -2.45
CA SER A 63 -11.19 3.56 -2.52
C SER A 63 -11.43 5.04 -2.16
N GLN A 64 -12.51 5.60 -2.73
CA GLN A 64 -13.09 6.88 -2.32
C GLN A 64 -14.22 6.60 -1.32
N GLU A 65 -13.87 6.05 -0.15
CA GLU A 65 -14.68 6.30 1.03
C GLU A 65 -14.35 7.70 1.57
#